data_AF-A0AAW0ZGJ2-F1
#
_entry.id   AF-A0AAW0ZGJ2-F1
#
_cell.length_a   1.000
_cell.length_b   1.000
_cell.length_c   1.000
_cell.angle_alpha   90.00
_cell.angle_beta   90.00
_cell.angle_gamma   90.00
#
_symmetry.space_group_name_H-M   'P 1'
#
loop_
_entity.id
_entity.type
_entity.pdbx_description
1 polymer ?
#
loop_
_entity_poly.entity_id
_entity_poly.type
_entity_poly.pdbx_seq_one_letter_code
_entity_poly.pdbx_strand_id
1 'polypeptide(L)'
;MHDIDSDLYRFKAHKVAINSPLNEKASVLAHAQYHTECRDFELNIAKCIDAYGFHKAIQKCKPLIHDFEECLFHEKRTQRHEILVSEFHRQVEAGERKYEKAPFISML
;
A
#
# COMPACT_ATOMS: atom_id res chain seq x y z
N MET A 1 45.67 8.33 8.20
CA MET A 1 44.26 8.72 8.24
C MET A 1 43.65 8.17 6.96
N HIS A 2 42.98 7.03 7.03
CA HIS A 2 42.33 6.42 5.86
C HIS A 2 40.94 7.01 5.78
N ASP A 3 40.64 7.74 4.71
CA ASP A 3 39.32 8.31 4.44
C ASP A 3 38.34 7.20 4.06
N ILE A 4 37.74 6.58 5.08
CA ILE A 4 36.67 5.59 4.97
C ILE A 4 35.35 6.37 4.87
N ASP A 5 35.12 7.13 3.79
CA ASP A 5 33.80 7.77 3.60
C ASP A 5 33.43 8.09 2.14
N SER A 6 34.35 7.99 1.16
CA SER A 6 34.00 8.31 -0.24
C SER A 6 33.44 7.15 -1.05
N ASP A 7 33.53 5.91 -0.57
CA ASP A 7 33.09 4.71 -1.32
C ASP A 7 31.65 4.29 -1.04
N LEU A 8 30.98 4.83 0.00
CA LEU A 8 29.57 4.52 0.28
C LEU A 8 28.59 5.21 -0.67
N TYR A 9 29.03 6.26 -1.38
CA TYR A 9 28.22 7.03 -2.34
C TYR A 9 28.69 6.89 -3.79
N ARG A 10 29.55 5.91 -4.10
CA ARG A 10 29.82 5.55 -5.50
C ARG A 10 28.75 4.60 -6.00
N PHE A 11 27.55 5.12 -6.23
CA PHE A 11 26.58 4.47 -7.11
C PHE A 11 27.24 4.32 -8.49
N LYS A 12 27.86 3.16 -8.74
CA LYS A 12 28.15 2.72 -10.11
C LYS A 12 26.78 2.62 -10.77
N ALA A 13 26.43 3.62 -11.57
CA ALA A 13 25.29 3.54 -12.45
C ALA A 13 25.48 2.28 -13.31
N HIS A 14 24.82 1.19 -12.93
CA HIS A 14 24.61 0.10 -13.85
C HIS A 14 23.90 0.72 -15.05
N LYS A 15 24.55 0.70 -16.21
CA LYS A 15 23.93 1.16 -17.45
C LYS A 15 22.63 0.37 -17.60
N VAL A 16 21.48 0.99 -17.30
CA VAL A 16 20.16 0.45 -17.60
C VAL A 16 20.04 0.48 -19.11
N ALA A 17 20.51 -0.57 -19.76
CA ALA A 17 20.48 -0.70 -21.21
C ALA A 17 19.12 -1.25 -21.65
N ILE A 18 18.01 -0.58 -21.32
CA ILE A 18 16.70 -0.98 -21.82
C ILE A 18 15.72 0.21 -21.92
N ASN A 19 16.04 1.18 -22.79
CA ASN A 19 15.09 2.21 -23.21
C ASN A 19 14.06 1.57 -24.18
N SER A 20 13.04 0.91 -23.63
CA SER A 20 11.92 0.35 -24.38
C SER A 20 10.62 1.03 -23.92
N PRO A 21 9.70 1.39 -24.83
CA PRO A 21 8.38 1.92 -24.47
C PRO A 21 7.59 1.00 -23.53
N LEU A 22 7.89 -0.30 -23.55
CA LEU A 22 7.31 -1.27 -22.62
C LEU A 22 7.81 -1.07 -21.19
N ASN A 23 9.08 -0.68 -21.01
CA ASN A 23 9.66 -0.44 -19.70
C ASN A 23 9.21 0.88 -19.09
N GLU A 24 9.02 1.91 -19.93
CA GLU A 24 8.46 3.19 -19.49
C GLU A 24 7.01 3.03 -18.98
N LYS A 25 6.21 2.19 -19.65
CA LYS A 25 4.87 1.81 -19.15
C LYS A 25 4.94 0.89 -17.93
N ALA A 26 5.94 0.02 -17.85
CA ALA A 26 6.12 -0.87 -16.70
C ALA A 26 6.55 -0.11 -15.44
N SER A 27 7.36 0.96 -15.54
CA SER A 27 7.74 1.77 -14.38
C SER A 27 6.55 2.52 -13.79
N VAL A 28 5.67 3.04 -14.65
CA VAL A 28 4.38 3.65 -14.28
C VAL A 28 3.47 2.66 -13.52
N LEU A 29 3.53 1.37 -13.86
CA LEU A 29 2.78 0.29 -13.19
C LEU A 29 3.47 -0.23 -11.94
N ALA A 30 4.77 0.02 -11.76
CA ALA A 30 5.56 -0.51 -10.66
C ALA A 30 5.39 0.29 -9.35
N HIS A 31 4.74 1.46 -9.42
CA HIS A 31 4.53 2.34 -8.27
C HIS A 31 3.11 2.93 -8.26
N ALA A 32 2.56 3.14 -7.08
CA ALA A 32 1.22 3.69 -6.86
C ALA A 32 1.13 5.22 -7.01
N GLN A 33 2.17 5.90 -7.52
CA GLN A 33 2.13 7.35 -7.72
C GLN A 33 1.01 7.84 -8.66
N TYR A 34 0.55 6.97 -9.58
CA TYR A 34 -0.61 7.22 -10.43
C TYR A 34 -1.95 6.77 -9.82
N HIS A 35 -1.92 6.08 -8.68
CA HIS A 35 -3.09 5.71 -7.89
C HIS A 35 -3.42 6.86 -6.93
N THR A 36 -4.42 7.67 -7.27
CA THR A 36 -4.75 8.90 -6.53
C THR A 36 -5.01 8.67 -5.04
N GLU A 37 -5.54 7.50 -4.69
CA GLU A 37 -5.91 7.14 -3.32
C GLU A 37 -4.73 6.54 -2.52
N CYS A 38 -3.81 5.83 -3.19
CA CYS A 38 -2.75 5.07 -2.52
C CYS A 38 -1.36 5.70 -2.62
N ARG A 39 -1.21 6.76 -3.43
CA ARG A 39 0.05 7.50 -3.60
C ARG A 39 0.68 7.92 -2.27
N ASP A 40 -0.13 8.41 -1.34
CA ASP A 40 0.37 8.97 -0.08
C ASP A 40 0.87 7.85 0.87
N PHE A 41 0.26 6.66 0.80
CA PHE A 41 0.75 5.47 1.52
C PHE A 41 2.11 5.02 0.98
N GLU A 42 2.27 4.97 -0.34
CA GLU A 42 3.56 4.66 -0.98
C GLU A 42 4.64 5.68 -0.61
N LEU A 43 4.29 6.98 -0.62
CA LEU A 43 5.22 8.04 -0.24
C LEU A 43 5.68 7.91 1.23
N ASN A 44 4.79 7.48 2.13
CA ASN A 44 5.13 7.25 3.53
C ASN A 44 6.07 6.04 3.70
N ILE A 45 5.90 4.99 2.91
CA ILE A 45 6.85 3.87 2.86
C ILE A 45 8.22 4.35 2.39
N ALA A 46 8.28 5.14 1.31
CA ALA A 46 9.53 5.69 0.79
C ALA A 46 10.28 6.50 1.86
N LYS A 47 9.59 7.42 2.56
CA LYS A 47 10.17 8.19 3.67
C LYS A 47 10.71 7.30 4.80
N CYS A 48 10.01 6.21 5.11
CA CYS A 48 10.46 5.28 6.14
C CYS A 48 11.68 4.46 5.69
N ILE A 49 11.73 4.04 4.42
CA ILE A 49 12.90 3.39 3.82
C ILE A 49 14.10 4.33 3.84
N ASP A 50 13.92 5.61 3.49
CA ASP A 50 14.99 6.62 3.52
C ASP A 50 15.56 6.82 4.93
N ALA A 51 14.71 6.73 5.97
CA ALA A 51 15.13 6.91 7.36
C ALA A 51 15.92 5.71 7.93
N TYR A 52 15.56 4.48 7.55
CA TYR A 52 16.13 3.26 8.17
C TYR A 52 17.06 2.44 7.25
N GLY A 53 17.00 2.69 5.94
CA GLY A 53 17.61 1.85 4.91
C GLY A 53 16.80 0.59 4.63
N PHE A 54 16.94 0.06 3.39
CA PHE A 54 16.12 -1.03 2.85
C PHE A 54 16.00 -2.26 3.77
N HIS A 55 17.12 -2.77 4.31
CA HIS A 55 17.11 -3.99 5.11
C HIS A 55 16.37 -3.84 6.44
N LYS A 56 16.50 -2.69 7.11
CA LYS A 56 15.82 -2.44 8.40
C LYS A 56 14.36 -2.03 8.19
N ALA A 57 14.06 -1.41 7.05
CA ALA A 57 12.72 -0.95 6.70
C ALA A 57 11.69 -2.08 6.63
N ILE A 58 12.06 -3.29 6.22
CA ILE A 58 11.16 -4.46 6.19
C ILE A 58 10.51 -4.71 7.55
N GLN A 59 11.24 -4.51 8.64
CA GLN A 59 10.71 -4.68 10.00
C GLN A 59 10.16 -3.37 10.57
N LYS A 60 10.88 -2.25 10.37
CA LYS A 60 10.54 -0.96 10.99
C LYS A 60 9.34 -0.27 10.32
N CYS A 61 9.17 -0.46 9.02
CA CYS A 61 8.12 0.15 8.22
C CYS A 61 6.94 -0.80 7.98
N LYS A 62 6.92 -1.97 8.63
CA LYS A 62 5.87 -2.99 8.46
C LYS A 62 4.44 -2.45 8.56
N PRO A 63 4.09 -1.56 9.52
CA PRO A 63 2.75 -0.98 9.58
C PRO A 63 2.40 -0.18 8.31
N LEU A 64 3.34 0.63 7.80
CA LEU A 64 3.13 1.43 6.59
C LEU A 64 2.99 0.55 5.34
N ILE A 65 3.74 -0.55 5.26
CA ILE A 65 3.63 -1.54 4.19
C ILE A 65 2.24 -2.18 4.22
N HIS A 66 1.77 -2.61 5.39
CA HIS A 66 0.43 -3.20 5.52
C HIS A 66 -0.70 -2.22 5.20
N ASP A 67 -0.54 -0.94 5.53
CA ASP A 67 -1.54 0.09 5.21
C ASP A 67 -1.58 0.35 3.70
N PHE A 68 -0.43 0.32 3.03
CA PHE A 68 -0.38 0.40 1.57
C PHE A 68 -0.98 -0.83 0.89
N GLU A 69 -0.67 -2.04 1.37
CA GLU A 69 -1.30 -3.27 0.90
C GLU A 69 -2.82 -3.25 1.10
N GLU A 70 -3.29 -2.77 2.27
CA GLU A 70 -4.72 -2.57 2.48
C GLU A 70 -5.30 -1.61 1.45
N CYS A 71 -4.63 -0.49 1.19
CA CYS A 71 -5.11 0.49 0.21
C CYS A 71 -5.24 -0.12 -1.19
N LEU A 72 -4.32 -1.01 -1.59
CA LEU A 72 -4.35 -1.64 -2.90
C LEU A 72 -5.40 -2.76 -3.03
N PHE A 73 -5.61 -3.53 -1.98
CA PHE A 73 -6.39 -4.77 -2.05
C PHE A 73 -7.74 -4.70 -1.31
N HIS A 74 -7.92 -3.72 -0.42
CA HIS A 74 -9.11 -3.51 0.39
C HIS A 74 -9.60 -4.74 1.17
N GLU A 75 -8.71 -5.68 1.51
CA GLU A 75 -9.08 -6.96 2.13
C GLU A 75 -9.82 -6.74 3.46
N LYS A 76 -9.25 -5.89 4.33
CA LYS A 76 -9.82 -5.58 5.65
C LYS A 76 -11.15 -4.85 5.51
N ARG A 77 -11.24 -3.91 4.56
CA ARG A 77 -12.48 -3.15 4.29
C ARG A 77 -13.60 -4.06 3.80
N THR A 78 -13.28 -4.96 2.88
CA THR A 78 -14.21 -5.97 2.33
C THR A 78 -14.70 -6.91 3.44
N GLN A 79 -13.78 -7.49 4.21
CA GLN A 79 -14.13 -8.39 5.32
C GLN A 79 -15.02 -7.67 6.35
N ARG A 80 -14.71 -6.42 6.67
CA ARG A 80 -15.55 -5.62 7.58
C ARG A 80 -16.95 -5.43 7.03
N HIS A 81 -17.09 -5.14 5.74
CA HIS A 81 -18.39 -4.96 5.09
C HIS A 81 -19.21 -6.27 5.14
N GLU A 82 -18.60 -7.40 4.83
CA GLU A 82 -19.26 -8.71 4.90
C GLU A 82 -19.80 -9.03 6.30
N ILE A 83 -18.99 -8.76 7.34
CA ILE A 83 -19.41 -8.95 8.73
C ILE A 83 -20.62 -8.06 9.06
N LEU A 84 -20.58 -6.78 8.70
CA LEU A 84 -21.69 -5.85 8.99
C LEU A 84 -22.97 -6.22 8.23
N VAL A 85 -22.85 -6.65 6.98
CA VAL A 85 -23.99 -7.08 6.17
C VAL A 85 -24.58 -8.39 6.69
N SER A 86 -23.73 -9.35 7.07
CA SER A 86 -24.16 -10.61 7.68
C SER A 86 -24.96 -10.38 8.97
N GLU A 87 -24.44 -9.55 9.87
CA GLU A 87 -25.15 -9.19 11.10
C GLU A 87 -26.44 -8.42 10.85
N PHE A 88 -26.46 -7.55 9.82
CA PHE A 88 -27.69 -6.87 9.41
C PHE A 88 -28.78 -7.87 9.01
N HIS A 89 -28.44 -8.87 8.18
CA HIS A 89 -29.39 -9.90 7.77
C HIS A 89 -29.87 -10.74 8.95
N ARG A 90 -28.96 -11.16 9.84
CA ARG A 90 -29.31 -11.89 11.08
C ARG A 90 -30.34 -11.11 11.90
N GLN A 91 -30.14 -9.81 12.10
CA GLN A 91 -31.04 -8.95 12.87
C GLN A 91 -32.42 -8.80 12.19
N VAL A 92 -32.46 -8.73 10.86
CA VAL A 92 -33.74 -8.65 10.13
C VAL A 92 -34.52 -9.96 10.23
N GLU A 93 -33.85 -11.10 10.05
CA GLU A 93 -34.47 -12.43 10.15
C GLU A 93 -34.99 -12.71 11.57
N ALA A 94 -34.27 -12.25 12.60
CA ALA A 94 -34.70 -12.33 13.99
C ALA A 94 -35.84 -11.35 14.35
N GLY A 95 -36.20 -10.43 13.45
CA GLY A 95 -37.17 -9.37 13.73
C GLY A 95 -36.65 -8.26 14.67
N GLU A 96 -35.35 -8.27 15.01
CA GLU A 96 -34.67 -7.24 15.81
C GLU A 96 -34.55 -5.91 15.03
N ARG A 97 -34.60 -5.98 13.69
CA ARG A 97 -34.42 -4.83 12.79
C ARG A 97 -35.38 -4.86 11.60
N LYS A 98 -35.84 -3.69 11.16
CA LYS A 98 -36.63 -3.55 9.92
C LYS A 98 -35.73 -3.57 8.69
N TYR A 99 -36.19 -4.20 7.61
CA TYR A 99 -35.47 -4.21 6.33
C TYR A 99 -35.66 -2.88 5.60
N GLU A 100 -34.73 -1.96 5.83
CA GLU A 100 -34.69 -0.66 5.14
C GLU A 100 -33.63 -0.67 4.04
N LYS A 101 -32.35 -0.62 4.45
CA LYS A 101 -31.19 -0.70 3.57
C LYS A 101 -30.02 -1.29 4.34
N ALA A 102 -29.29 -2.22 3.71
CA ALA A 102 -28.06 -2.75 4.29
C ALA A 102 -27.04 -1.62 4.52
N PRO A 103 -26.22 -1.71 5.58
CA PRO A 103 -25.22 -0.70 5.89
C PRO A 103 -24.20 -0.58 4.75
N PHE A 104 -24.07 0.62 4.18
CA PHE A 104 -23.05 0.93 3.19
C PHE A 104 -21.79 1.44 3.88
N ILE A 105 -20.68 0.73 3.72
CA ILE A 105 -19.36 1.26 4.04
C ILE A 105 -18.78 1.80 2.73
N SER A 106 -18.34 3.06 2.71
CA SER A 106 -17.63 3.62 1.56
C SER A 106 -16.46 2.72 1.20
N MET A 107 -16.41 2.31 -0.07
CA MET A 107 -15.26 1.59 -0.63
C MET A 107 -14.25 2.53 -1.31
N LEU A 108 -14.53 3.84 -1.30
CA LEU A 108 -13.60 4.93 -1.60
C LEU A 108 -12.90 5.32 -0.29
#